data_AF-A0A2I1DPC0-F1
#
_entry.id   AF-A0A2I1DPC0-F1
#
_cell.length_a   1.000
_cell.length_b   1.000
_cell.length_c   1.000
_cell.angle_alpha   90.00
_cell.angle_beta   90.00
_cell.angle_gamma   90.00
#
_symmetry.space_group_name_H-M   'P 1'
#
loop_
_entity.id
_entity.type
_entity.pdbx_description
1 polymer ?
#
loop_
_entity_poly.entity_id
_entity_poly.type
_entity_poly.pdbx_seq_one_letter_code
_entity_poly.pdbx_strand_id
1 'polypeptide(L)'
;MQYAIAETDNGPRLVDSQGKIIQKSDVDRRVLHVLPKLYVDDPVLLRSLRPEHVRLSVIADQADLKHLQPSGDIQVTQCVPNKGYFIGGCQDTRYGWFVPLPDDIAVVDLVFHWEIESGHFCQRIEHEIQLNLLPGAYHTWSMDVSAWHRVHRFEPGKPPLVYQPTTPLWGVGFAAGRNVEVIDLSDDWDAFVYIESLDVPAIPFSDMAYVEGFQEKQLHEIHRQTVFTKNNEAHRENAVIEMPREIFVAAVRAAMDVPFGKDTEYPNGRCTEHPAMKILSDWWNARAPEHRCASFAMPWVRVEEDAEEYWCGYYETPNEPFAYFAQYKSANARVGDAILIEFMRQVTEADVRPHGHGLDVFLVNGTVAQTVGVTLEDIRSGACDEAWLSLEALRRFPGRFPEVWQALVEGVA
;
A
#
# COMPACT_ATOMS: atom_id res chain seq x y z
N MET A 1 19.81 -1.09 -1.91
CA MET A 1 20.66 0.03 -1.44
C MET A 1 20.03 0.51 -0.13
N GLN A 2 20.72 0.39 1.02
CA GLN A 2 20.14 0.71 2.32
C GLN A 2 20.41 2.19 2.64
N TYR A 3 19.36 3.00 2.57
CA TYR A 3 19.35 4.38 3.02
C TYR A 3 18.77 4.45 4.43
N ALA A 4 19.19 5.45 5.21
CA ALA A 4 18.63 5.72 6.53
C ALA A 4 18.19 7.19 6.63
N ILE A 5 17.23 7.46 7.50
CA ILE A 5 16.79 8.80 7.85
C ILE A 5 17.43 9.18 9.19
N ALA A 6 18.20 10.25 9.22
CA ALA A 6 18.86 10.78 10.41
C ALA A 6 18.24 12.13 10.83
N GLU A 7 17.90 12.29 12.11
CA GLU A 7 17.39 13.55 12.65
C GLU A 7 18.52 14.60 12.67
N THR A 8 18.29 15.79 12.09
CA THR A 8 19.24 16.92 12.13
C THR A 8 18.56 18.18 12.66
N ASP A 9 19.33 19.22 12.96
CA ASP A 9 18.81 20.53 13.40
C ASP A 9 17.80 21.17 12.42
N ASN A 10 17.73 20.66 11.18
CA ASN A 10 16.81 21.08 10.13
C ASN A 10 15.81 19.97 9.75
N GLY A 11 15.51 19.04 10.67
CA GLY A 11 14.61 17.91 10.46
C GLY A 11 15.31 16.64 9.94
N PRO A 12 14.54 15.59 9.64
CA PRO A 12 15.06 14.30 9.15
C PRO A 12 15.77 14.44 7.78
N ARG A 13 16.91 13.77 7.62
CA ARG A 13 17.77 13.80 6.43
C ARG A 13 18.14 12.40 5.96
N LEU A 14 18.06 12.16 4.66
CA LEU A 14 18.59 10.95 4.02
C LEU A 14 20.11 10.92 4.09
N VAL A 15 20.64 9.83 4.64
CA VAL A 15 22.07 9.55 4.69
C VAL A 15 22.38 8.24 3.98
N ASP A 16 23.55 8.19 3.34
CA ASP A 16 24.06 6.95 2.78
C ASP A 16 24.49 5.97 3.89
N SER A 17 24.89 4.76 3.51
CA SER A 17 25.39 3.73 4.43
C SER A 17 26.62 4.15 5.26
N GLN A 18 27.24 5.29 4.96
CA GLN A 18 28.39 5.85 5.67
C GLN A 18 27.99 7.03 6.56
N GLY A 19 26.70 7.34 6.68
CA GLY A 19 26.19 8.48 7.45
C GLY A 19 26.42 9.82 6.77
N LYS A 20 26.81 9.85 5.49
CA LYS A 20 27.01 11.09 4.74
C LYS A 20 25.68 11.55 4.16
N ILE A 21 25.38 12.83 4.34
CA ILE A 21 24.22 13.47 3.73
C ILE A 21 24.36 13.36 2.21
N ILE A 22 23.39 12.73 1.57
CA ILE A 22 23.33 12.66 0.11
C ILE A 22 23.06 14.07 -0.41
N GLN A 23 23.94 14.59 -1.28
CA GLN A 23 23.79 15.92 -1.87
C GLN A 23 22.47 15.99 -2.63
N LYS A 24 21.68 17.02 -2.30
CA LYS A 24 20.28 17.14 -2.71
C LYS A 24 20.20 17.85 -4.05
N SER A 25 19.54 17.24 -5.02
CA SER A 25 19.13 17.93 -6.24
C SER A 25 17.95 18.81 -5.90
N ASP A 26 18.04 20.08 -6.30
CA ASP A 26 16.90 21.01 -6.32
C ASP A 26 16.68 21.46 -7.76
N VAL A 27 15.56 22.12 -8.01
CA VAL A 27 15.23 22.65 -9.33
C VAL A 27 15.77 24.07 -9.54
N ASP A 28 16.05 24.41 -10.80
CA ASP A 28 16.59 25.73 -11.18
C ASP A 28 15.55 26.87 -11.10
N ARG A 29 14.27 26.54 -10.89
CA ARG A 29 13.13 27.48 -10.94
C ARG A 29 12.21 27.28 -9.76
N ARG A 30 11.53 28.34 -9.33
CA ARG A 30 10.52 28.26 -8.26
C ARG A 30 9.35 27.39 -8.70
N VAL A 31 9.06 26.35 -7.91
CA VAL A 31 7.93 25.44 -8.15
C VAL A 31 7.15 25.17 -6.88
N LEU A 32 5.83 25.04 -7.04
CA LEU A 32 4.93 24.52 -6.03
C LEU A 32 4.50 23.11 -6.42
N HIS A 33 4.71 22.14 -5.54
CA HIS A 33 4.06 20.84 -5.61
C HIS A 33 2.71 20.91 -4.90
N VAL A 34 1.65 20.96 -5.70
CA VAL A 34 0.26 20.95 -5.25
C VAL A 34 -0.13 19.50 -4.97
N LEU A 35 -0.53 19.19 -3.75
CA LEU A 35 -0.86 17.82 -3.31
C LEU A 35 -2.18 17.81 -2.54
N PRO A 36 -3.33 17.79 -3.25
CA PRO A 36 -4.64 17.75 -2.63
C PRO A 36 -4.84 16.43 -1.89
N LYS A 37 -5.32 16.51 -0.65
CA LYS A 37 -5.49 15.37 0.26
C LYS A 37 -6.86 15.45 0.93
N LEU A 38 -7.59 14.33 0.93
CA LEU A 38 -8.88 14.18 1.60
C LEU A 38 -8.88 12.89 2.41
N TYR A 39 -9.14 12.96 3.71
CA TYR A 39 -9.36 11.79 4.54
C TYR A 39 -10.85 11.67 4.91
N VAL A 40 -11.54 10.65 4.41
CA VAL A 40 -12.94 10.33 4.73
C VAL A 40 -12.98 9.37 5.92
N ASP A 41 -13.53 9.82 7.04
CA ASP A 41 -13.65 9.05 8.29
C ASP A 41 -15.11 8.62 8.54
N ASP A 42 -15.70 7.93 7.56
CA ASP A 42 -17.06 7.39 7.67
C ASP A 42 -17.04 5.86 7.55
N PRO A 43 -17.23 5.12 8.66
CA PRO A 43 -17.17 3.66 8.66
C PRO A 43 -18.19 2.95 7.74
N VAL A 44 -19.27 3.63 7.34
CA VAL A 44 -20.26 3.11 6.40
C VAL A 44 -19.77 3.30 4.98
N LEU A 45 -19.37 4.53 4.62
CA LEU A 45 -18.82 4.83 3.30
C LEU A 45 -17.53 4.04 3.03
N LEU A 46 -16.64 3.92 4.02
CA LEU A 46 -15.36 3.21 3.91
C LEU A 46 -15.49 1.73 3.51
N ARG A 47 -16.68 1.14 3.60
CA ARG A 47 -16.94 -0.23 3.14
C ARG A 47 -16.96 -0.31 1.61
N SER A 48 -17.60 0.65 0.95
CA SER A 48 -17.85 0.65 -0.49
C SER A 48 -17.10 1.74 -1.26
N LEU A 49 -16.58 2.77 -0.58
CA LEU A 49 -15.89 3.88 -1.21
C LEU A 49 -14.60 3.41 -1.88
N ARG A 50 -14.35 3.96 -3.06
CA ARG A 50 -13.23 3.64 -3.96
C ARG A 50 -12.78 4.93 -4.65
N PRO A 51 -11.57 4.98 -5.22
CA PRO A 51 -11.08 6.18 -5.89
C PRO A 51 -12.01 6.65 -7.02
N GLU A 52 -12.63 5.75 -7.79
CA GLU A 52 -13.56 6.10 -8.87
C GLU A 52 -14.85 6.81 -8.40
N HIS A 53 -15.17 6.71 -7.12
CA HIS A 53 -16.30 7.40 -6.50
C HIS A 53 -15.97 8.83 -6.06
N VAL A 54 -14.71 9.25 -6.18
CA VAL A 54 -14.24 10.55 -5.71
C VAL A 54 -13.72 11.34 -6.89
N ARG A 55 -14.33 12.50 -7.15
CA ARG A 55 -13.84 13.47 -8.13
C ARG A 55 -13.20 14.64 -7.42
N LEU A 56 -12.17 15.20 -8.05
CA LEU A 56 -11.47 16.39 -7.58
C LEU A 56 -11.38 17.39 -8.72
N SER A 57 -11.71 18.64 -8.43
CA SER A 57 -11.34 19.78 -9.26
C SER A 57 -10.66 20.85 -8.43
N VAL A 58 -9.80 21.64 -9.07
CA VAL A 58 -9.03 22.69 -8.41
C VAL A 58 -9.28 24.03 -9.10
N ILE A 59 -9.60 25.02 -8.29
CA ILE A 59 -9.73 26.42 -8.68
C ILE A 59 -8.64 27.23 -7.97
N ALA A 60 -8.18 28.26 -8.64
CA ALA A 60 -7.30 29.25 -8.06
C ALA A 60 -7.80 30.64 -8.42
N ASP A 61 -7.99 31.48 -7.40
CA ASP A 61 -8.55 32.81 -7.58
C ASP A 61 -7.55 33.80 -8.17
N GLN A 62 -6.26 33.47 -8.12
CA GLN A 62 -5.16 34.30 -8.61
C GLN A 62 -4.99 34.14 -10.13
N ALA A 63 -5.17 35.23 -10.89
CA ALA A 63 -5.13 35.22 -12.35
C ALA A 63 -3.79 34.77 -12.94
N ASP A 64 -2.68 35.05 -12.25
CA ASP A 64 -1.32 34.65 -12.63
C ASP A 64 -1.03 33.18 -12.35
N LEU A 65 -1.98 32.46 -11.73
CA LEU A 65 -1.87 31.05 -11.41
C LEU A 65 -2.96 30.21 -12.10
N LYS A 66 -3.57 30.70 -13.19
CA LYS A 66 -4.55 29.94 -13.98
C LYS A 66 -4.01 28.63 -14.56
N HIS A 67 -2.69 28.45 -14.60
CA HIS A 67 -2.00 27.19 -14.95
C HIS A 67 -1.81 26.25 -13.76
N LEU A 68 -2.47 26.47 -12.61
CA LEU A 68 -2.46 25.56 -11.46
C LEU A 68 -3.21 24.25 -11.72
N GLN A 69 -4.01 24.14 -12.78
CA GLN A 69 -4.55 22.84 -13.17
C GLN A 69 -3.43 21.97 -13.75
N PRO A 70 -3.39 20.67 -13.42
CA PRO A 70 -2.37 19.79 -13.98
C PRO A 70 -2.49 19.71 -15.50
N SER A 71 -1.37 19.35 -16.15
CA SER A 71 -1.40 18.86 -17.53
C SER A 71 -2.23 17.58 -17.58
N GLY A 72 -3.42 17.66 -18.17
CA GLY A 72 -4.34 16.53 -18.30
C GLY A 72 -5.35 16.40 -17.17
N ASP A 73 -5.97 15.23 -17.08
CA ASP A 73 -7.03 14.97 -16.10
C ASP A 73 -6.47 14.70 -14.70
N ILE A 74 -7.18 15.21 -13.69
CA ILE A 74 -6.91 14.89 -12.28
C ILE A 74 -7.33 13.44 -12.01
N GLN A 75 -6.43 12.68 -11.40
CA GLN A 75 -6.67 11.30 -10.98
C GLN A 75 -6.69 11.24 -9.46
N VAL A 76 -7.75 10.67 -8.88
CA VAL A 76 -7.81 10.41 -7.45
C VAL A 76 -7.28 9.00 -7.17
N THR A 77 -6.38 8.89 -6.19
CA THR A 77 -5.68 7.65 -5.82
C THR A 77 -5.62 7.49 -4.30
N GLN A 78 -5.12 6.34 -3.82
CA GLN A 78 -4.94 6.03 -2.40
C GLN A 78 -3.54 5.45 -2.16
N CYS A 79 -2.67 6.20 -1.50
CA CYS A 79 -1.27 5.80 -1.36
C CYS A 79 -1.00 4.75 -0.27
N VAL A 80 -2.02 4.35 0.49
CA VAL A 80 -1.89 3.49 1.68
C VAL A 80 -3.10 2.58 1.85
N PRO A 81 -2.98 1.48 2.62
CA PRO A 81 -4.12 0.64 3.00
C PRO A 81 -5.26 1.36 3.75
N ASN A 82 -5.13 2.67 4.01
CA ASN A 82 -6.18 3.48 4.59
C ASN A 82 -7.22 3.84 3.51
N LYS A 83 -8.33 3.11 3.52
CA LYS A 83 -9.46 3.27 2.60
C LYS A 83 -10.13 4.65 2.61
N GLY A 84 -9.87 5.47 3.63
CA GLY A 84 -10.40 6.84 3.70
C GLY A 84 -9.50 7.87 3.07
N TYR A 85 -8.24 7.53 2.76
CA TYR A 85 -7.25 8.53 2.41
C TYR A 85 -7.08 8.65 0.89
N PHE A 86 -7.60 9.74 0.34
CA PHE A 86 -7.57 10.07 -1.07
C PHE A 86 -6.56 11.18 -1.35
N ILE A 87 -5.83 11.02 -2.45
CA ILE A 87 -4.86 11.99 -2.95
C ILE A 87 -5.19 12.30 -4.41
N GLY A 88 -5.20 13.59 -4.76
CA GLY A 88 -5.25 14.02 -6.14
C GLY A 88 -3.85 13.99 -6.78
N GLY A 89 -3.76 13.49 -7.99
CA GLY A 89 -2.58 13.57 -8.85
C GLY A 89 -2.97 13.76 -10.31
N CYS A 90 -2.05 13.50 -11.22
CA CYS A 90 -2.28 13.58 -12.66
C CYS A 90 -1.52 12.46 -13.39
N GLN A 91 -1.54 12.50 -14.72
CA GLN A 91 -0.84 11.51 -15.54
C GLN A 91 0.69 11.55 -15.37
N ASP A 92 1.26 12.74 -15.14
CA ASP A 92 2.70 12.93 -15.03
C ASP A 92 3.23 12.54 -13.64
N THR A 93 2.41 12.73 -12.61
CA THR A 93 2.76 12.46 -11.22
C THR A 93 1.54 11.89 -10.49
N ARG A 94 1.67 10.66 -10.00
CA ARG A 94 0.57 9.95 -9.34
C ARG A 94 0.01 10.69 -8.12
N TYR A 95 0.86 11.44 -7.43
CA TYR A 95 0.50 12.23 -6.27
C TYR A 95 0.88 13.68 -6.52
N GLY A 96 -0.13 14.54 -6.59
CA GLY A 96 0.02 15.95 -6.85
C GLY A 96 0.48 16.27 -8.28
N TRP A 97 0.90 17.51 -8.47
CA TRP A 97 1.52 18.00 -9.69
C TRP A 97 2.34 19.26 -9.39
N PHE A 98 3.19 19.64 -10.34
CA PHE A 98 4.10 20.78 -10.20
C PHE A 98 3.60 22.00 -10.95
N VAL A 99 3.65 23.14 -10.28
CA VAL A 99 3.22 24.42 -10.82
C VAL A 99 4.38 25.41 -10.72
N PRO A 100 4.86 25.97 -11.85
CA PRO A 100 5.84 27.04 -11.83
C PRO A 100 5.28 28.28 -11.10
N LEU A 101 6.08 28.84 -10.20
CA LEU A 101 5.74 30.05 -9.46
C LEU A 101 6.47 31.28 -10.04
N PRO A 102 5.80 32.44 -10.14
CA PRO A 102 6.46 33.73 -10.33
C PRO A 102 7.42 34.08 -9.18
N ASP A 103 8.42 34.92 -9.45
CA ASP A 103 9.50 35.25 -8.52
C ASP A 103 9.05 36.02 -7.27
N ASP A 104 7.88 36.64 -7.27
CA ASP A 104 7.37 37.53 -6.22
C ASP A 104 6.18 36.96 -5.43
N ILE A 105 5.69 35.77 -5.76
CA ILE A 105 4.59 35.15 -5.01
C ILE A 105 5.09 34.59 -3.68
N ALA A 106 4.45 35.03 -2.59
CA ALA A 106 4.66 34.52 -1.23
C ALA A 106 3.43 33.83 -0.64
N VAL A 107 2.24 34.06 -1.21
CA VAL A 107 0.98 33.46 -0.76
C VAL A 107 0.21 32.94 -1.97
N VAL A 108 -0.25 31.70 -1.90
CA VAL A 108 -1.04 31.04 -2.94
C VAL A 108 -2.36 30.56 -2.34
N ASP A 109 -3.48 31.01 -2.91
CA ASP A 109 -4.81 30.57 -2.51
C ASP A 109 -5.36 29.54 -3.52
N LEU A 110 -5.83 28.40 -3.02
CA LEU A 110 -6.40 27.31 -3.81
C LEU A 110 -7.75 26.91 -3.23
N VAL A 111 -8.64 26.44 -4.10
CA VAL A 111 -9.88 25.77 -3.68
C VAL A 111 -9.91 24.38 -4.31
N PHE A 112 -10.00 23.36 -3.47
CA PHE A 112 -10.21 21.98 -3.90
C PHE A 112 -11.69 21.63 -3.73
N HIS A 113 -12.37 21.31 -4.83
CA HIS A 113 -13.73 20.78 -4.78
C HIS A 113 -13.66 19.27 -4.92
N TRP A 114 -14.03 18.57 -3.85
CA TRP A 114 -14.21 17.14 -3.84
C TRP A 114 -15.69 16.79 -3.98
N GLU A 115 -16.00 15.85 -4.85
CA GLU A 115 -17.33 15.29 -5.00
C GLU A 115 -17.24 13.78 -4.78
N ILE A 116 -17.98 13.28 -3.79
CA ILE A 116 -18.04 11.87 -3.43
C ILE A 116 -19.41 11.33 -3.89
N GLU A 117 -19.41 10.41 -4.85
CA GLU A 117 -20.62 9.76 -5.37
C GLU A 117 -20.50 8.24 -5.19
N SER A 118 -21.27 7.67 -4.25
CA SER A 118 -21.32 6.22 -4.00
C SER A 118 -22.76 5.74 -3.80
N GLY A 119 -23.34 5.15 -4.84
CA GLY A 119 -24.72 4.66 -4.80
C GLY A 119 -25.73 5.81 -4.69
N HIS A 120 -26.43 5.91 -3.55
CA HIS A 120 -27.36 7.01 -3.26
C HIS A 120 -26.72 8.14 -2.44
N PHE A 121 -25.45 8.01 -2.08
CA PHE A 121 -24.71 9.03 -1.35
C PHE A 121 -24.02 9.97 -2.33
N CYS A 122 -24.28 11.27 -2.19
CA CYS A 122 -23.60 12.34 -2.89
C CYS A 122 -23.16 13.37 -1.84
N GLN A 123 -21.88 13.71 -1.80
CA GLN A 123 -21.34 14.70 -0.88
C GLN A 123 -20.37 15.61 -1.61
N ARG A 124 -20.56 16.91 -1.43
CA ARG A 124 -19.62 17.93 -1.90
C ARG A 124 -18.83 18.49 -0.73
N ILE A 125 -17.54 18.66 -0.97
CA ILE A 125 -16.61 19.24 0.01
C ILE A 125 -15.79 20.29 -0.72
N GLU A 126 -15.92 21.52 -0.27
CA GLU A 126 -15.06 22.62 -0.67
C GLU A 126 -13.94 22.78 0.34
N HIS A 127 -12.69 22.81 -0.12
CA HIS A 127 -11.54 23.02 0.72
C HIS A 127 -10.75 24.21 0.19
N GLU A 128 -11.00 25.36 0.79
CA GLU A 128 -10.24 26.59 0.62
C GLU A 128 -8.94 26.47 1.40
N ILE A 129 -7.79 26.66 0.74
CA ILE A 129 -6.48 26.59 1.38
C ILE A 129 -5.60 27.75 0.96
N GLN A 130 -5.07 28.46 1.95
CA GLN A 130 -4.05 29.48 1.80
C GLN A 130 -2.67 28.90 2.13
N LEU A 131 -1.76 28.93 1.16
CA LEU A 131 -0.38 28.46 1.29
C LEU A 131 0.56 29.65 1.50
N ASN A 132 1.17 29.75 2.68
CA ASN A 132 2.21 30.74 2.96
C ASN A 132 3.57 30.14 2.59
N LEU A 133 4.16 30.60 1.49
CA LEU A 133 5.45 30.13 1.00
C LEU A 133 6.58 30.75 1.83
N LEU A 134 7.13 29.99 2.78
CA LEU A 134 8.19 30.48 3.64
C LEU A 134 9.50 30.66 2.85
N PRO A 135 10.28 31.70 3.15
CA PRO A 135 11.58 31.90 2.52
C PRO A 135 12.56 30.78 2.88
N GLY A 136 13.48 30.47 1.96
CA GLY A 136 14.53 29.50 2.21
C GLY A 136 15.54 29.42 1.06
N ALA A 137 16.50 28.51 1.19
CA ALA A 137 17.62 28.36 0.25
C ALA A 137 17.29 27.50 -0.98
N TYR A 138 16.06 27.02 -1.09
CA TYR A 138 15.60 26.09 -2.13
C TYR A 138 14.49 26.71 -2.96
N HIS A 139 14.24 26.13 -4.14
CA HIS A 139 13.23 26.59 -5.08
C HIS A 139 11.98 25.71 -5.13
N THR A 140 11.91 24.66 -4.31
CA THR A 140 10.73 23.78 -4.24
C THR A 140 9.92 24.06 -2.97
N TRP A 141 8.64 24.38 -3.14
CA TRP A 141 7.65 24.39 -2.07
C TRP A 141 6.69 23.23 -2.28
N SER A 142 6.36 22.48 -1.24
CA SER A 142 5.60 21.25 -1.41
C SER A 142 4.58 21.04 -0.32
N MET A 143 3.33 20.80 -0.70
CA MET A 143 2.29 20.35 0.22
C MET A 143 2.58 18.94 0.80
N ASP A 144 3.64 18.27 0.33
CA ASP A 144 4.17 17.01 0.88
C ASP A 144 4.73 17.15 2.32
N VAL A 145 4.91 18.37 2.83
CA VAL A 145 5.34 18.58 4.22
C VAL A 145 4.37 18.01 5.26
N SER A 146 3.12 17.76 4.87
CA SER A 146 2.11 17.06 5.67
C SER A 146 1.89 15.61 5.24
N ALA A 147 2.90 14.93 4.69
CA ALA A 147 2.84 13.50 4.36
C ALA A 147 2.66 12.63 5.60
N TRP A 148 1.71 11.70 5.55
CA TRP A 148 1.32 10.86 6.69
C TRP A 148 2.49 10.02 7.25
N HIS A 149 3.42 9.58 6.39
CA HIS A 149 4.54 8.70 6.78
C HIS A 149 5.76 9.44 7.37
N ARG A 150 5.83 10.78 7.22
CA ARG A 150 6.89 11.60 7.84
C ARG A 150 6.54 12.06 9.25
N VAL A 151 5.34 11.74 9.70
CA VAL A 151 4.94 11.91 11.08
C VAL A 151 5.45 10.71 11.87
N HIS A 152 6.57 10.88 12.58
CA HIS A 152 7.01 9.93 13.61
C HIS A 152 5.81 9.59 14.50
N ARG A 153 5.37 8.32 14.50
CA ARG A 153 4.36 7.72 15.38
C ARG A 153 3.17 8.63 15.74
N PHE A 154 2.06 8.54 15.01
CA PHE A 154 0.70 8.90 15.46
C PHE A 154 0.64 9.85 16.68
N GLU A 155 1.20 11.06 16.54
CA GLU A 155 0.95 12.10 17.52
C GLU A 155 -0.47 12.59 17.23
N PRO A 156 -1.41 12.44 18.17
CA PRO A 156 -2.77 12.95 18.01
C PRO A 156 -2.70 14.41 17.60
N GLY A 157 -3.28 14.76 16.45
CA GLY A 157 -3.30 16.12 15.93
C GLY A 157 -2.56 16.36 14.60
N LYS A 158 -1.85 15.38 14.06
CA LYS A 158 -1.20 15.50 12.73
C LYS A 158 -1.92 14.78 11.57
N PRO A 159 -3.27 14.72 11.44
CA PRO A 159 -3.87 14.08 10.29
C PRO A 159 -3.90 15.04 9.08
N PRO A 160 -3.88 14.54 7.83
CA PRO A 160 -4.31 15.29 6.64
C PRO A 160 -5.76 15.79 6.80
N LEU A 161 -6.25 16.69 5.93
CA LEU A 161 -7.62 17.21 6.05
C LEU A 161 -8.64 16.08 6.25
N VAL A 162 -9.36 16.11 7.38
CA VAL A 162 -10.26 15.04 7.82
C VAL A 162 -11.70 15.46 7.55
N TYR A 163 -12.35 14.78 6.63
CA TYR A 163 -13.79 14.70 6.52
C TYR A 163 -14.35 13.73 7.56
N GLN A 164 -14.97 14.28 8.60
CA GLN A 164 -15.62 13.56 9.70
C GLN A 164 -17.09 13.98 9.75
N PRO A 165 -18.03 13.19 9.21
CA PRO A 165 -19.45 13.55 9.21
C PRO A 165 -20.08 13.56 10.62
N THR A 166 -19.42 13.00 11.63
CA THR A 166 -20.02 12.80 12.97
C THR A 166 -19.29 13.49 14.12
N THR A 167 -18.17 14.19 13.87
CA THR A 167 -17.41 14.83 14.96
C THR A 167 -16.81 16.15 14.50
N PRO A 168 -17.21 17.29 15.11
CA PRO A 168 -16.66 18.57 14.72
C PRO A 168 -15.18 18.66 15.14
N LEU A 169 -14.32 19.06 14.19
CA LEU A 169 -12.92 19.35 14.45
C LEU A 169 -12.81 20.69 15.19
N TRP A 170 -12.86 20.67 16.52
CA TRP A 170 -12.54 21.85 17.32
C TRP A 170 -11.04 21.90 17.58
N GLY A 171 -10.44 23.03 17.24
CA GLY A 171 -9.00 23.27 17.25
C GLY A 171 -8.30 22.96 18.57
N VAL A 172 -7.74 21.74 18.68
CA VAL A 172 -6.51 21.43 19.41
C VAL A 172 -5.92 20.16 18.74
N GLY A 173 -4.80 20.29 18.03
CA GLY A 173 -4.10 19.13 17.45
C GLY A 173 -3.15 19.45 16.30
N PHE A 174 -3.50 20.39 15.42
CA PHE A 174 -2.71 20.66 14.22
C PHE A 174 -1.30 21.20 14.52
N ALA A 175 -0.34 20.90 13.64
CA ALA A 175 1.05 21.33 13.79
C ALA A 175 1.19 22.86 13.76
N ALA A 176 2.26 23.39 14.37
CA ALA A 176 2.59 24.80 14.26
C ALA A 176 2.69 25.21 12.78
N GLY A 177 2.02 26.30 12.40
CA GLY A 177 1.94 26.77 11.01
C GLY A 177 0.77 26.19 10.19
N ARG A 178 -0.13 25.42 10.80
CA ARG A 178 -1.37 24.94 10.16
C ARG A 178 -2.60 25.33 10.97
N ASN A 179 -3.56 25.98 10.33
CA ASN A 179 -4.85 26.35 10.92
C ASN A 179 -5.97 25.79 10.05
N VAL A 180 -6.99 25.17 10.66
CA VAL A 180 -8.16 24.62 9.96
C VAL A 180 -9.41 25.09 10.67
N GLU A 181 -10.32 25.69 9.92
CA GLU A 181 -11.68 26.02 10.32
C GLU A 181 -12.66 25.19 9.47
N VAL A 182 -13.71 24.65 10.11
CA VAL A 182 -14.74 23.84 9.45
C VAL A 182 -16.06 24.57 9.56
N ILE A 183 -16.67 24.86 8.42
CA ILE A 183 -17.99 25.49 8.32
C ILE A 183 -18.96 24.43 7.81
N ASP A 184 -19.85 23.99 8.70
CA ASP A 184 -20.99 23.14 8.36
C ASP A 184 -22.10 24.03 7.79
N LEU A 185 -22.40 23.87 6.50
CA LEU A 185 -23.48 24.60 5.84
C LEU A 185 -24.79 23.89 6.15
N SER A 186 -25.35 24.12 7.34
CA SER A 186 -26.54 23.45 7.87
C SER A 186 -27.80 23.52 6.98
N ASP A 187 -27.80 24.39 5.96
CA ASP A 187 -28.91 24.58 5.02
C ASP A 187 -28.78 23.72 3.74
N ASP A 188 -27.61 23.12 3.49
CA ASP A 188 -27.34 22.15 2.42
C ASP A 188 -26.68 20.90 3.02
N TRP A 189 -27.50 19.90 3.34
CA TRP A 189 -27.09 18.66 4.02
C TRP A 189 -26.01 17.88 3.25
N ASP A 190 -25.73 18.25 1.99
CA ASP A 190 -24.80 17.59 1.08
C ASP A 190 -23.54 18.43 0.79
N ALA A 191 -23.24 19.49 1.57
CA ALA A 191 -22.06 20.36 1.37
C ALA A 191 -21.29 20.74 2.65
N PHE A 192 -19.96 20.59 2.64
CA PHE A 192 -19.05 21.08 3.70
C PHE A 192 -18.02 22.05 3.14
N VAL A 193 -17.65 23.08 3.91
CA VAL A 193 -16.55 23.99 3.57
C VAL A 193 -15.46 23.90 4.63
N TYR A 194 -14.23 23.64 4.18
CA TYR A 194 -13.02 23.68 4.98
C TYR A 194 -12.19 24.89 4.58
N ILE A 195 -11.74 25.66 5.57
CA ILE A 195 -10.82 26.77 5.36
C ILE A 195 -9.52 26.43 6.08
N GLU A 196 -8.44 26.27 5.32
CA GLU A 196 -7.11 25.92 5.81
C GLU A 196 -6.10 27.03 5.51
N SER A 197 -5.15 27.24 6.42
CA SER A 197 -3.93 28.00 6.15
C SER A 197 -2.73 27.13 6.51
N LEU A 198 -1.75 27.06 5.61
CA LEU A 198 -0.58 26.18 5.73
C LEU A 198 0.70 26.92 5.39
N ASP A 199 1.64 26.93 6.33
CA ASP A 199 3.01 27.37 6.11
C ASP A 199 3.80 26.27 5.39
N VAL A 200 4.32 26.59 4.20
CA VAL A 200 5.06 25.67 3.35
C VAL A 200 6.53 26.11 3.30
N PRO A 201 7.47 25.37 3.90
CA PRO A 201 8.89 25.67 3.79
C PRO A 201 9.44 25.36 2.40
N ALA A 202 10.43 26.14 1.98
CA ALA A 202 11.27 25.79 0.83
C ALA A 202 12.13 24.56 1.19
N ILE A 203 11.99 23.49 0.43
CA ILE A 203 12.70 22.22 0.62
C ILE A 203 13.47 21.85 -0.66
N PRO A 204 14.51 21.02 -0.57
CA PRO A 204 15.13 20.40 -1.74
C PRO A 204 14.13 19.50 -2.49
N PHE A 205 14.19 19.49 -3.83
CA PHE A 205 13.32 18.61 -4.63
C PHE A 205 13.44 17.13 -4.25
N SER A 206 14.66 16.64 -3.99
CA SER A 206 14.92 15.26 -3.55
C SER A 206 14.37 14.93 -2.16
N ASP A 207 13.86 15.92 -1.42
CA ASP A 207 13.20 15.69 -0.13
C ASP A 207 11.69 15.47 -0.30
N MET A 208 11.14 15.25 -1.49
CA MET A 208 9.71 14.91 -1.63
C MET A 208 9.48 13.40 -1.60
N ALA A 209 8.74 12.93 -0.62
CA ALA A 209 8.50 11.51 -0.43
C ALA A 209 7.44 10.92 -1.35
N TYR A 210 6.35 11.63 -1.66
CA TYR A 210 5.37 11.11 -2.64
C TYR A 210 5.82 11.24 -4.10
N VAL A 211 6.99 11.80 -4.37
CA VAL A 211 7.56 11.78 -5.72
C VAL A 211 8.34 10.49 -5.94
N GLU A 212 9.02 9.99 -4.90
CA GLU A 212 9.85 8.79 -4.99
C GLU A 212 9.15 7.51 -4.46
N GLY A 213 8.28 7.65 -3.45
CA GLY A 213 7.67 6.54 -2.73
C GLY A 213 6.21 6.29 -3.10
N PHE A 214 5.73 5.08 -2.78
CA PHE A 214 4.33 4.66 -2.91
C PHE A 214 3.75 4.76 -4.32
N GLN A 215 4.58 4.77 -5.37
CA GLN A 215 4.10 4.95 -6.76
C GLN A 215 3.32 3.75 -7.30
N GLU A 216 3.43 2.57 -6.67
CA GLU A 216 2.74 1.34 -7.06
C GLU A 216 1.29 1.30 -6.56
N LYS A 217 0.36 0.92 -7.46
CA LYS A 217 -1.06 0.80 -7.12
C LYS A 217 -1.23 -0.21 -5.98
N GLN A 218 -2.18 0.05 -5.11
CA GLN A 218 -2.54 -0.80 -3.99
C GLN A 218 -3.76 -1.66 -4.36
N LEU A 219 -3.91 -2.81 -3.70
CA LEU A 219 -4.92 -3.81 -4.08
C LEU A 219 -6.36 -3.26 -4.03
N HIS A 220 -6.60 -2.24 -3.22
CA HIS A 220 -7.92 -1.64 -3.05
C HIS A 220 -8.24 -0.55 -4.08
N GLU A 221 -7.25 -0.15 -4.90
CA GLU A 221 -7.39 0.83 -5.99
C GLU A 221 -7.68 0.19 -7.36
N ILE A 222 -7.67 -1.14 -7.42
CA ILE A 222 -7.84 -1.88 -8.67
C ILE A 222 -9.17 -2.62 -8.69
N HIS A 223 -9.74 -2.74 -9.88
CA HIS A 223 -10.95 -3.53 -10.10
C HIS A 223 -10.58 -5.00 -10.17
N ARG A 224 -10.98 -5.77 -9.16
CA ARG A 224 -10.61 -7.18 -9.01
C ARG A 224 -11.53 -8.06 -9.83
N GLN A 225 -10.95 -8.91 -10.67
CA GLN A 225 -11.68 -9.85 -11.51
C GLN A 225 -11.48 -11.29 -11.05
N THR A 226 -12.45 -12.14 -11.41
CA THR A 226 -12.46 -13.58 -11.08
C THR A 226 -12.43 -14.46 -12.31
N VAL A 227 -12.74 -13.89 -13.48
CA VAL A 227 -12.72 -14.55 -14.79
C VAL A 227 -11.66 -13.87 -15.62
N PHE A 228 -10.68 -14.65 -16.06
CA PHE A 228 -9.57 -14.16 -16.85
C PHE A 228 -9.64 -14.70 -18.28
N THR A 229 -9.39 -13.87 -19.29
CA THR A 229 -9.33 -14.30 -20.70
C THR A 229 -7.93 -14.15 -21.31
N LYS A 230 -7.11 -13.24 -20.77
CA LYS A 230 -5.71 -13.02 -21.13
C LYS A 230 -4.77 -13.70 -20.14
N ASN A 231 -3.52 -13.94 -20.57
CA ASN A 231 -2.44 -14.53 -19.77
C ASN A 231 -2.73 -15.89 -19.10
N ASN A 232 -3.83 -16.56 -19.46
CA ASN A 232 -4.19 -17.87 -18.90
C ASN A 232 -3.15 -18.95 -19.21
N GLU A 233 -2.56 -18.91 -20.41
CA GLU A 233 -1.49 -19.84 -20.78
C GLU A 233 -0.26 -19.62 -19.90
N ALA A 234 0.21 -18.37 -19.78
CA ALA A 234 1.31 -18.02 -18.88
C ALA A 234 1.04 -18.41 -17.42
N HIS A 235 -0.20 -18.22 -16.93
CA HIS A 235 -0.59 -18.68 -15.60
C HIS A 235 -0.49 -20.20 -15.47
N ARG A 236 -0.99 -20.96 -16.46
CA ARG A 236 -0.93 -22.43 -16.45
C ARG A 236 0.49 -22.95 -16.54
N GLU A 237 1.37 -22.26 -17.26
CA GLU A 237 2.80 -22.62 -17.36
C GLU A 237 3.57 -22.38 -16.06
N ASN A 238 3.07 -21.52 -15.16
CA ASN A 238 3.71 -21.21 -13.88
C ASN A 238 3.52 -22.29 -12.80
N ALA A 239 2.76 -23.36 -13.07
CA ALA A 239 2.54 -24.47 -12.15
C ALA A 239 2.79 -25.82 -12.82
N VAL A 240 3.28 -26.80 -12.06
CA VAL A 240 3.43 -28.19 -12.54
C VAL A 240 2.18 -29.04 -12.34
N ILE A 241 1.27 -28.60 -11.48
CA ILE A 241 0.08 -29.36 -11.11
C ILE A 241 -1.08 -28.42 -10.77
N GLU A 242 -2.31 -28.90 -10.98
CA GLU A 242 -3.52 -28.23 -10.55
C GLU A 242 -4.02 -28.83 -9.23
N MET A 243 -4.22 -27.96 -8.24
CA MET A 243 -4.84 -28.28 -6.97
C MET A 243 -6.36 -28.10 -7.06
N PRO A 244 -7.16 -29.10 -6.62
CA PRO A 244 -8.60 -28.93 -6.49
C PRO A 244 -8.92 -27.77 -5.55
N ARG A 245 -9.83 -26.89 -5.95
CA ARG A 245 -10.24 -25.70 -5.18
C ARG A 245 -10.69 -26.04 -3.76
N GLU A 246 -11.28 -27.22 -3.56
CA GLU A 246 -11.78 -27.66 -2.26
C GLU A 246 -10.65 -27.82 -1.23
N ILE A 247 -9.45 -28.19 -1.67
CA ILE A 247 -8.27 -28.30 -0.81
C ILE A 247 -7.82 -26.92 -0.35
N PHE A 248 -7.72 -25.96 -1.28
CA PHE A 248 -7.36 -24.59 -0.95
C PHE A 248 -8.40 -23.93 -0.03
N VAL A 249 -9.69 -24.09 -0.33
CA VAL A 249 -10.80 -23.59 0.50
C VAL A 249 -10.75 -24.20 1.90
N ALA A 250 -10.45 -25.50 2.03
CA ALA A 250 -10.29 -26.15 3.33
C ALA A 250 -9.11 -25.56 4.12
N ALA A 251 -7.98 -25.28 3.47
CA ALA A 251 -6.82 -24.65 4.12
C ALA A 251 -7.13 -23.22 4.60
N VAL A 252 -7.81 -22.41 3.79
CA VAL A 252 -8.24 -21.06 4.17
C VAL A 252 -9.19 -21.10 5.37
N ARG A 253 -10.21 -21.98 5.34
CA ARG A 253 -11.12 -22.15 6.49
C ARG A 253 -10.38 -22.59 7.75
N ALA A 254 -9.46 -23.55 7.63
CA ALA A 254 -8.64 -23.98 8.76
C ALA A 254 -7.80 -22.83 9.35
N ALA A 255 -7.25 -21.94 8.51
CA ALA A 255 -6.50 -20.76 8.96
C ALA A 255 -7.38 -19.70 9.64
N MET A 256 -8.67 -19.65 9.32
CA MET A 256 -9.65 -18.78 9.99
C MET A 256 -10.11 -19.36 11.32
N ASP A 257 -10.35 -20.67 11.36
CA ASP A 257 -11.00 -21.36 12.49
C ASP A 257 -10.02 -21.70 13.61
N VAL A 258 -8.76 -22.01 13.27
CA VAL A 258 -7.73 -22.40 14.24
C VAL A 258 -6.83 -21.18 14.52
N PRO A 259 -6.82 -20.66 15.76
CA PRO A 259 -5.95 -19.56 16.12
C PRO A 259 -4.47 -19.96 16.07
N PHE A 260 -3.63 -19.06 15.56
CA PHE A 260 -2.17 -19.16 15.62
C PHE A 260 -1.58 -17.85 16.18
N GLY A 261 -0.46 -17.94 16.89
CA GLY A 261 0.17 -16.81 17.56
C GLY A 261 0.81 -17.19 18.89
N LYS A 262 1.35 -16.18 19.59
CA LYS A 262 2.18 -16.36 20.80
C LYS A 262 1.47 -17.10 21.94
N ASP A 263 0.14 -16.98 22.03
CA ASP A 263 -0.66 -17.57 23.12
C ASP A 263 -1.43 -18.84 22.68
N THR A 264 -1.02 -19.48 21.58
CA THR A 264 -1.69 -20.66 21.01
C THR A 264 -0.87 -21.94 21.19
N GLU A 265 -1.27 -23.07 20.60
CA GLU A 265 -0.43 -24.28 20.52
C GLU A 265 0.64 -24.23 19.41
N TYR A 266 0.57 -23.20 18.56
CA TYR A 266 1.50 -22.91 17.48
C TYR A 266 2.45 -21.72 17.75
N PRO A 267 2.97 -21.47 18.97
CA PRO A 267 3.95 -20.43 19.18
C PRO A 267 5.32 -20.91 18.70
N ASN A 268 6.23 -19.96 18.47
CA ASN A 268 7.66 -20.21 18.37
C ASN A 268 8.08 -21.23 17.28
N GLY A 269 7.82 -20.94 16.00
CA GLY A 269 8.36 -21.76 14.89
C GLY A 269 7.55 -23.03 14.54
N ARG A 270 6.33 -23.16 15.06
CA ARG A 270 5.44 -24.33 14.85
C ARG A 270 4.32 -24.08 13.85
N CYS A 271 4.32 -22.97 13.11
CA CYS A 271 3.24 -22.66 12.15
C CYS A 271 3.17 -23.67 10.99
N THR A 272 4.24 -24.39 10.68
CA THR A 272 4.22 -25.49 9.68
C THR A 272 3.39 -26.69 10.13
N GLU A 273 3.15 -26.85 11.43
CA GLU A 273 2.30 -27.90 11.99
C GLU A 273 0.81 -27.51 12.00
N HIS A 274 0.49 -26.26 11.68
CA HIS A 274 -0.88 -25.76 11.67
C HIS A 274 -1.76 -26.52 10.66
N PRO A 275 -3.02 -26.86 10.98
CA PRO A 275 -3.89 -27.64 10.10
C PRO A 275 -4.01 -27.09 8.67
N ALA A 276 -4.06 -25.76 8.51
CA ALA A 276 -4.04 -25.11 7.20
C ALA A 276 -2.77 -25.42 6.38
N MET A 277 -1.59 -25.35 7.01
CA MET A 277 -0.32 -25.69 6.35
C MET A 277 -0.23 -27.18 6.07
N LYS A 278 -0.72 -28.03 6.97
CA LYS A 278 -0.80 -29.47 6.76
C LYS A 278 -1.67 -29.86 5.57
N ILE A 279 -2.85 -29.26 5.43
CA ILE A 279 -3.74 -29.51 4.28
C ILE A 279 -3.01 -29.27 2.96
N LEU A 280 -2.29 -28.14 2.82
CA LEU A 280 -1.58 -27.79 1.60
C LEU A 280 -0.32 -28.65 1.39
N SER A 281 0.53 -28.76 2.42
CA SER A 281 1.79 -29.49 2.34
C SER A 281 1.60 -30.99 2.16
N ASP A 282 0.67 -31.62 2.86
CA ASP A 282 0.38 -33.05 2.72
C ASP A 282 -0.21 -33.35 1.33
N TRP A 283 -1.07 -32.46 0.80
CA TRP A 283 -1.56 -32.59 -0.58
C TRP A 283 -0.41 -32.54 -1.59
N TRP A 284 0.49 -31.56 -1.48
CA TRP A 284 1.66 -31.44 -2.35
C TRP A 284 2.55 -32.68 -2.25
N ASN A 285 2.92 -33.06 -1.03
CA ASN A 285 3.81 -34.19 -0.76
C ASN A 285 3.25 -35.53 -1.26
N ALA A 286 1.92 -35.66 -1.37
CA ALA A 286 1.28 -36.83 -1.94
C ALA A 286 1.17 -36.82 -3.48
N ARG A 287 1.14 -35.65 -4.13
CA ARG A 287 0.73 -35.49 -5.53
C ARG A 287 1.77 -34.90 -6.46
N ALA A 288 2.69 -34.08 -5.96
CA ALA A 288 3.67 -33.40 -6.77
C ALA A 288 4.52 -34.40 -7.57
N PRO A 289 4.91 -34.09 -8.82
CA PRO A 289 5.73 -34.97 -9.63
C PRO A 289 7.10 -35.21 -8.98
N GLU A 290 7.69 -34.15 -8.44
CA GLU A 290 9.01 -34.14 -7.79
C GLU A 290 8.95 -33.28 -6.51
N HIS A 291 10.05 -33.18 -5.77
CA HIS A 291 10.21 -32.23 -4.66
C HIS A 291 9.12 -32.31 -3.56
N ARG A 292 8.84 -33.53 -3.09
CA ARG A 292 7.81 -33.83 -2.07
C ARG A 292 8.31 -33.56 -0.64
N CYS A 293 8.70 -32.33 -0.37
CA CYS A 293 9.20 -31.86 0.93
C CYS A 293 8.57 -30.52 1.36
N ALA A 294 7.36 -30.24 0.89
CA ALA A 294 6.62 -29.05 1.29
C ALA A 294 6.35 -29.03 2.79
N SER A 295 6.48 -27.85 3.38
CA SER A 295 6.22 -27.60 4.81
C SER A 295 5.28 -26.43 5.04
N PHE A 296 5.27 -25.45 4.14
CA PHE A 296 4.31 -24.35 4.11
C PHE A 296 4.14 -23.86 2.67
N ALA A 297 3.16 -22.99 2.45
CA ALA A 297 2.81 -22.54 1.11
C ALA A 297 2.25 -21.12 1.10
N MET A 298 2.73 -20.30 0.17
CA MET A 298 2.29 -18.92 -0.01
C MET A 298 1.32 -18.81 -1.21
N PRO A 299 0.10 -18.26 -1.02
CA PRO A 299 -0.80 -17.97 -2.14
C PRO A 299 -0.43 -16.67 -2.84
N TRP A 300 -0.46 -16.72 -4.17
CA TRP A 300 -0.21 -15.63 -5.12
C TRP A 300 -1.42 -15.52 -6.05
N VAL A 301 -1.97 -14.31 -6.21
CA VAL A 301 -3.32 -14.12 -6.78
C VAL A 301 -3.29 -13.18 -7.97
N ARG A 302 -3.92 -13.59 -9.07
CA ARG A 302 -4.25 -12.71 -10.19
C ARG A 302 -5.47 -11.91 -9.83
N VAL A 303 -5.43 -10.62 -10.10
CA VAL A 303 -6.48 -9.69 -9.68
C VAL A 303 -6.98 -8.80 -10.81
N GLU A 304 -6.18 -8.60 -11.87
CA GLU A 304 -6.55 -7.83 -13.07
C GLU A 304 -6.27 -8.64 -14.34
N GLU A 305 -7.08 -8.43 -15.38
CA GLU A 305 -6.97 -9.11 -16.68
C GLU A 305 -5.63 -8.86 -17.37
N ASP A 306 -5.19 -7.62 -17.35
CA ASP A 306 -4.00 -7.12 -18.05
C ASP A 306 -2.76 -7.05 -17.13
N ALA A 307 -2.85 -7.57 -15.91
CA ALA A 307 -1.70 -7.61 -15.01
C ALA A 307 -0.67 -8.65 -15.46
N GLU A 308 0.60 -8.28 -15.36
CA GLU A 308 1.76 -9.15 -15.58
C GLU A 308 2.37 -9.63 -14.25
N GLU A 309 1.71 -9.36 -13.12
CA GLU A 309 2.17 -9.70 -11.77
C GLU A 309 1.10 -10.42 -10.95
N TYR A 310 1.57 -11.26 -10.03
CA TYR A 310 0.75 -11.83 -8.97
C TYR A 310 0.84 -10.99 -7.71
N TRP A 311 -0.29 -10.89 -7.03
CA TRP A 311 -0.38 -10.27 -5.73
C TRP A 311 -0.14 -11.30 -4.65
N CYS A 312 0.81 -11.04 -3.75
CA CYS A 312 1.03 -11.93 -2.62
C CYS A 312 -0.18 -11.92 -1.68
N GLY A 313 -0.52 -13.07 -1.13
CA GLY A 313 -1.56 -13.17 -0.11
C GLY A 313 -1.20 -12.43 1.18
N TYR A 314 0.09 -12.30 1.50
CA TYR A 314 0.58 -11.47 2.60
C TYR A 314 0.84 -10.02 2.17
N TYR A 315 0.48 -9.03 3.00
CA TYR A 315 0.31 -7.63 2.53
C TYR A 315 1.58 -6.79 2.53
N GLU A 316 2.61 -7.28 3.21
CA GLU A 316 3.92 -6.64 3.26
C GLU A 316 4.88 -7.26 2.24
N THR A 317 4.48 -8.37 1.61
CA THR A 317 5.25 -8.98 0.51
C THR A 317 4.92 -8.28 -0.80
N PRO A 318 5.93 -7.79 -1.55
CA PRO A 318 5.73 -7.20 -2.87
C PRO A 318 5.02 -8.13 -3.86
N ASN A 319 4.44 -7.54 -4.89
CA ASN A 319 3.93 -8.29 -6.03
C ASN A 319 5.09 -8.82 -6.87
N GLU A 320 4.88 -9.95 -7.55
CA GLU A 320 5.93 -10.62 -8.34
C GLU A 320 5.47 -10.88 -9.77
N PRO A 321 6.30 -10.62 -10.80
CA PRO A 321 5.91 -10.77 -12.19
C PRO A 321 5.70 -12.24 -12.56
N PHE A 322 4.86 -12.53 -13.55
CA PHE A 322 4.59 -13.90 -14.01
C PHE A 322 5.85 -14.64 -14.44
N ALA A 323 6.80 -13.92 -15.05
CA ALA A 323 8.07 -14.47 -15.48
C ALA A 323 8.95 -14.98 -14.33
N TYR A 324 8.76 -14.45 -13.11
CA TYR A 324 9.46 -14.93 -11.91
C TYR A 324 9.07 -16.39 -11.61
N PHE A 325 7.77 -16.69 -11.59
CA PHE A 325 7.27 -18.02 -11.28
C PHE A 325 7.55 -19.07 -12.35
N ALA A 326 7.71 -18.65 -13.61
CA ALA A 326 8.00 -19.56 -14.72
C ALA A 326 9.32 -20.31 -14.50
N GLN A 327 10.29 -19.67 -13.85
CA GLN A 327 11.62 -20.25 -13.56
C GLN A 327 11.55 -21.34 -12.49
N TYR A 328 10.57 -21.26 -11.59
CA TYR A 328 10.46 -22.15 -10.43
C TYR A 328 9.14 -22.92 -10.38
N LYS A 329 8.47 -23.08 -11.54
CA LYS A 329 7.17 -23.77 -11.65
C LYS A 329 7.11 -25.15 -10.99
N SER A 330 8.25 -25.84 -10.87
CA SER A 330 8.39 -27.14 -10.18
C SER A 330 8.11 -27.08 -8.68
N ALA A 331 7.99 -25.90 -8.10
CA ALA A 331 7.58 -25.65 -6.72
C ALA A 331 6.14 -25.12 -6.60
N ASN A 332 5.38 -25.06 -7.70
CA ASN A 332 4.10 -24.36 -7.73
C ASN A 332 2.94 -25.27 -8.13
N ALA A 333 1.80 -25.09 -7.48
CA ALA A 333 0.50 -25.59 -7.95
C ALA A 333 -0.41 -24.42 -8.31
N ARG A 334 -1.32 -24.60 -9.27
CA ARG A 334 -2.37 -23.62 -9.56
C ARG A 334 -3.71 -24.07 -8.98
N VAL A 335 -4.56 -23.12 -8.62
CA VAL A 335 -5.97 -23.35 -8.27
C VAL A 335 -6.84 -22.56 -9.25
N GLY A 336 -7.45 -23.27 -10.19
CA GLY A 336 -8.17 -22.66 -11.30
C GLY A 336 -7.27 -21.81 -12.20
N ASP A 337 -7.78 -20.66 -12.64
CA ASP A 337 -7.07 -19.68 -13.47
C ASP A 337 -6.68 -18.41 -12.67
N ALA A 338 -6.90 -18.37 -11.35
CA ALA A 338 -6.74 -17.16 -10.54
C ALA A 338 -5.59 -17.21 -9.52
N ILE A 339 -5.23 -18.40 -9.02
CA ILE A 339 -4.34 -18.53 -7.87
C ILE A 339 -3.18 -19.46 -8.20
N LEU A 340 -1.98 -19.03 -7.82
CA LEU A 340 -0.79 -19.84 -7.76
C LEU A 340 -0.42 -20.08 -6.28
N ILE A 341 -0.09 -21.31 -5.93
CA ILE A 341 0.37 -21.71 -4.60
C ILE A 341 1.82 -22.11 -4.75
N GLU A 342 2.71 -21.32 -4.18
CA GLU A 342 4.15 -21.59 -4.16
C GLU A 342 4.47 -22.39 -2.88
N PHE A 343 5.24 -23.46 -3.01
CA PHE A 343 5.56 -24.36 -1.89
C PHE A 343 7.01 -24.24 -1.44
N MET A 344 7.19 -24.09 -0.12
CA MET A 344 8.49 -23.98 0.53
C MET A 344 8.78 -25.22 1.35
N ARG A 345 10.07 -25.57 1.45
CA ARG A 345 10.52 -26.58 2.40
C ARG A 345 10.64 -25.99 3.80
N GLN A 346 10.72 -26.87 4.80
CA GLN A 346 10.98 -26.46 6.18
C GLN A 346 12.30 -25.68 6.25
N VAL A 347 12.26 -24.53 6.93
CA VAL A 347 13.42 -23.73 7.29
C VAL A 347 14.18 -24.42 8.41
N THR A 348 15.50 -24.49 8.28
CA THR A 348 16.42 -25.11 9.26
C THR A 348 17.59 -24.19 9.58
N GLU A 349 18.33 -24.48 10.65
CA GLU A 349 19.53 -23.68 11.01
C GLU A 349 20.59 -23.65 9.91
N ALA A 350 20.63 -24.66 9.04
CA ALA A 350 21.57 -24.73 7.91
C ALA A 350 21.29 -23.67 6.83
N ASP A 351 20.10 -23.04 6.87
CA ASP A 351 19.65 -22.04 5.90
C ASP A 351 20.06 -20.62 6.29
N VAL A 352 20.65 -20.45 7.48
CA VAL A 352 21.21 -19.18 7.91
C VAL A 352 22.49 -18.91 7.13
N ARG A 353 22.57 -17.72 6.52
CA ARG A 353 23.74 -17.31 5.76
C ARG A 353 24.98 -17.20 6.66
N PRO A 354 26.17 -17.51 6.12
CA PRO A 354 27.43 -17.25 6.81
C PRO A 354 27.49 -15.80 7.32
N HIS A 355 28.03 -15.61 8.53
CA HIS A 355 28.17 -14.31 9.19
C HIS A 355 26.86 -13.60 9.60
N GLY A 356 25.72 -14.30 9.61
CA GLY A 356 24.47 -13.76 10.15
C GLY A 356 23.80 -12.71 9.26
N HIS A 357 24.07 -12.74 7.95
CA HIS A 357 23.47 -11.85 6.95
C HIS A 357 22.03 -12.22 6.55
N GLY A 358 21.30 -12.88 7.44
CA GLY A 358 19.92 -13.32 7.21
C GLY A 358 19.76 -14.82 6.97
N LEU A 359 18.53 -15.18 6.61
CA LEU A 359 18.02 -16.52 6.43
C LEU A 359 17.54 -16.69 4.99
N ASP A 360 18.01 -17.72 4.30
CA ASP A 360 17.46 -18.09 2.99
C ASP A 360 16.23 -18.97 3.16
N VAL A 361 15.12 -18.55 2.55
CA VAL A 361 13.89 -19.33 2.47
C VAL A 361 13.88 -20.06 1.15
N PHE A 362 13.73 -21.38 1.20
CA PHE A 362 13.86 -22.22 0.02
C PHE A 362 12.53 -22.79 -0.43
N LEU A 363 12.31 -22.73 -1.74
CA LEU A 363 11.30 -23.51 -2.43
C LEU A 363 11.58 -25.00 -2.27
N VAL A 364 10.55 -25.84 -2.45
CA VAL A 364 10.70 -27.30 -2.40
C VAL A 364 11.70 -27.84 -3.44
N ASN A 365 11.90 -27.11 -4.54
CA ASN A 365 12.88 -27.47 -5.58
C ASN A 365 14.34 -27.08 -5.23
N GLY A 366 14.57 -26.47 -4.06
CA GLY A 366 15.90 -26.05 -3.60
C GLY A 366 16.34 -24.66 -4.07
N THR A 367 15.51 -23.93 -4.81
CA THR A 367 15.78 -22.54 -5.17
C THR A 367 15.49 -21.63 -3.98
N VAL A 368 16.30 -20.59 -3.78
CA VAL A 368 16.04 -19.52 -2.82
C VAL A 368 14.88 -18.67 -3.33
N ALA A 369 13.79 -18.62 -2.58
CA ALA A 369 12.64 -17.75 -2.85
C ALA A 369 12.92 -16.32 -2.37
N GLN A 370 13.43 -16.19 -1.14
CA GLN A 370 13.74 -14.89 -0.54
C GLN A 370 14.83 -15.03 0.53
N THR A 371 15.45 -13.90 0.86
CA THR A 371 16.38 -13.78 1.98
C THR A 371 15.81 -12.81 3.01
N VAL A 372 15.63 -13.28 4.23
CA VAL A 372 15.01 -12.51 5.32
C VAL A 372 16.08 -12.07 6.32
N GLY A 373 16.03 -10.81 6.75
CA GLY A 373 17.01 -10.20 7.65
C GLY A 373 16.85 -10.61 9.13
N VAL A 374 16.89 -11.90 9.43
CA VAL A 374 16.74 -12.45 10.78
C VAL A 374 17.99 -13.17 11.27
N THR A 375 18.14 -13.27 12.59
CA THR A 375 19.27 -13.95 13.23
C THR A 375 18.98 -15.43 13.48
N LEU A 376 20.04 -16.22 13.72
CA LEU A 376 19.90 -17.61 14.15
C LEU A 376 19.16 -17.71 15.51
N GLU A 377 19.28 -16.70 16.36
CA GLU A 377 18.56 -16.63 17.64
C GLU A 377 17.06 -16.45 17.43
N ASP A 378 16.65 -15.65 16.44
CA ASP A 378 15.23 -15.47 16.08
C ASP A 378 14.59 -16.78 15.61
N ILE A 379 15.35 -17.59 14.87
CA ILE A 379 14.89 -18.92 14.42
C ILE A 379 14.80 -19.88 15.61
N ARG A 380 15.84 -19.94 16.45
CA ARG A 380 15.89 -20.87 17.61
C ARG A 380 14.85 -20.55 18.68
N SER A 381 14.59 -19.26 18.90
CA SER A 381 13.53 -18.80 19.79
C SER A 381 12.14 -18.94 19.18
N GLY A 382 12.07 -19.17 17.85
CA GLY A 382 10.84 -19.16 17.08
C GLY A 382 10.20 -17.77 16.97
N ALA A 383 10.94 -16.71 17.27
CA ALA A 383 10.52 -15.34 17.05
C ALA A 383 10.32 -15.03 15.55
N CYS A 384 11.03 -15.74 14.68
CA CYS A 384 10.79 -15.77 13.24
C CYS A 384 10.24 -17.13 12.82
N ASP A 385 9.11 -17.10 12.10
CA ASP A 385 8.48 -18.28 11.50
C ASP A 385 7.86 -17.86 10.15
N GLU A 386 8.50 -18.22 9.05
CA GLU A 386 8.03 -17.86 7.70
C GLU A 386 6.66 -18.46 7.35
N ALA A 387 6.31 -19.60 7.96
CA ALA A 387 4.99 -20.19 7.79
C ALA A 387 3.89 -19.34 8.45
N TRP A 388 4.24 -18.49 9.42
CA TRP A 388 3.30 -17.53 10.01
C TRP A 388 2.78 -16.53 8.97
N LEU A 389 3.65 -16.03 8.07
CA LEU A 389 3.25 -15.09 7.01
C LEU A 389 2.26 -15.75 6.04
N SER A 390 2.52 -17.03 5.71
CA SER A 390 1.64 -17.86 4.89
C SER A 390 0.29 -18.10 5.57
N LEU A 391 0.26 -18.30 6.90
CA LEU A 391 -0.97 -18.44 7.66
C LEU A 391 -1.78 -17.13 7.70
N GLU A 392 -1.12 -15.98 7.90
CA GLU A 392 -1.79 -14.68 7.82
C GLU A 392 -2.37 -14.43 6.43
N ALA A 393 -1.64 -14.79 5.37
CA ALA A 393 -2.11 -14.71 4.00
C ALA A 393 -3.41 -15.52 3.80
N LEU A 394 -3.45 -16.78 4.27
CA LEU A 394 -4.63 -17.63 4.19
C LEU A 394 -5.78 -17.09 5.07
N ARG A 395 -5.51 -16.74 6.33
CA ARG A 395 -6.51 -16.25 7.29
C ARG A 395 -7.22 -14.99 6.78
N ARG A 396 -6.46 -14.08 6.14
CA ARG A 396 -7.00 -12.82 5.59
C ARG A 396 -7.49 -12.95 4.15
N PHE A 397 -7.28 -14.10 3.49
CA PHE A 397 -7.60 -14.30 2.08
C PHE A 397 -9.03 -13.84 1.72
N PRO A 398 -10.10 -14.21 2.47
CA PRO A 398 -11.47 -13.79 2.13
C PRO A 398 -11.69 -12.27 2.19
N GLY A 399 -11.02 -11.58 3.11
CA GLY A 399 -11.12 -10.12 3.23
C GLY A 399 -10.25 -9.38 2.21
N ARG A 400 -9.12 -10.00 1.82
CA ARG A 400 -8.17 -9.41 0.88
C ARG A 400 -8.60 -9.59 -0.57
N PHE A 401 -9.06 -10.77 -0.96
CA PHE A 401 -9.52 -11.12 -2.31
C PHE A 401 -10.97 -11.64 -2.27
N PRO A 402 -11.95 -10.81 -1.85
CA PRO A 402 -13.32 -11.25 -1.63
C PRO A 402 -13.98 -11.82 -2.88
N GLU A 403 -13.70 -11.25 -4.05
CA GLU A 403 -14.27 -11.70 -5.32
C GLU A 403 -13.74 -13.11 -5.68
N VAL A 404 -12.42 -13.32 -5.58
CA VAL A 404 -11.79 -14.62 -5.84
C VAL A 404 -12.26 -15.67 -4.83
N TRP A 405 -12.37 -15.28 -3.55
CA TRP A 405 -12.89 -16.16 -2.50
C TRP A 405 -14.33 -16.59 -2.77
N GLN A 406 -15.19 -15.65 -3.17
CA GLN A 406 -16.57 -15.96 -3.52
C GLN A 406 -16.65 -16.95 -4.67
N ALA A 407 -15.87 -16.73 -5.75
CA ALA A 407 -15.81 -17.65 -6.88
C ALA A 407 -15.35 -19.07 -6.48
N LEU A 408 -14.37 -19.18 -5.59
CA LEU A 408 -13.89 -20.47 -5.06
C LEU A 408 -14.97 -21.23 -4.28
N VAL A 409 -15.75 -20.53 -3.44
CA VAL A 409 -16.73 -21.16 -2.53
C VAL A 409 -18.06 -21.47 -3.23
N GLU A 410 -18.51 -20.59 -4.13
CA GLU A 410 -19.75 -20.79 -4.90
C GLU A 410 -19.55 -21.79 -6.05
N GLY A 411 -18.31 -22.04 -6.43
CA GLY A 411 -17.94 -23.05 -7.41
C GLY A 411 -18.26 -22.67 -8.85
N VAL A 412 -18.38 -21.37 -9.13
CA VAL A 412 -18.66 -20.84 -10.47
C VAL A 412 -17.47 -21.17 -11.38
N ALA A 413 -17.75 -21.96 -12.41
CA ALA A 413 -16.82 -22.48 -13.41
C ALA A 413 -16.74 -21.56 -14.63
#